data_AF-A0A2N8DM33-F1
#
_entry.id   AF-A0A2N8DM33-F1
#
_cell.length_a   1.000
_cell.length_b   1.000
_cell.length_c   1.000
_cell.angle_alpha   90.00
_cell.angle_beta   90.00
_cell.angle_gamma   90.00
#
_symmetry.space_group_name_H-M   'P 1'
#
loop_
_entity.id
_entity.type
_entity.pdbx_description
1 polymer ?
#
loop_
_entity_poly.entity_id
_entity_poly.type
_entity_poly.pdbx_seq_one_letter_code
_entity_poly.pdbx_strand_id
1 'polypeptide(L)'
;YSYTLDHNDAHPTANGANSLSEQFAVTVVDDNGTTANANLDVNIVDDLPKGVNDTNAGTASETNLTLTGNVLTNDVQGADRVPTGPNAGPITAGTFTGTYGTLVLNANGTYTYTLNTNDADFKNLHGNGNGTET
;
A
#
# COMPACT_ATOMS: atom_id res chain seq x y z
N TYR A 1 29.32 14.87 -3.15
CA TYR A 1 28.19 15.46 -3.88
C TYR A 1 26.91 15.12 -3.14
N SER A 2 25.89 15.96 -3.25
CA SER A 2 24.54 15.69 -2.74
C SER A 2 23.57 15.98 -3.88
N TYR A 3 22.61 15.10 -4.07
CA TYR A 3 21.51 15.31 -4.99
C TYR A 3 20.23 15.41 -4.15
N THR A 4 19.40 16.40 -4.45
CA THR A 4 18.09 16.58 -3.82
C THR A 4 17.11 16.93 -4.91
N LEU A 5 16.03 16.17 -4.97
CA LEU A 5 14.92 16.46 -5.86
C LEU A 5 14.03 17.50 -5.18
N ASP A 6 14.20 18.77 -5.55
CA ASP A 6 13.55 19.91 -4.86
C ASP A 6 12.10 20.15 -5.32
N HIS A 7 11.68 19.56 -6.44
CA HIS A 7 10.34 19.64 -6.98
C HIS A 7 9.97 18.35 -7.73
N ASN A 8 8.68 18.19 -8.06
CA ASN A 8 8.29 17.13 -8.98
C ASN A 8 8.84 17.43 -10.39
N ASP A 9 9.47 16.44 -11.01
CA ASP A 9 9.82 16.54 -12.43
C ASP A 9 8.71 16.01 -13.30
N ALA A 10 8.52 16.67 -14.45
CA ALA A 10 7.52 16.27 -15.41
C ALA A 10 7.97 14.99 -16.12
N HIS A 11 7.42 13.86 -15.70
CA HIS A 11 7.55 12.59 -16.39
C HIS A 11 6.77 12.61 -17.73
N PRO A 12 7.23 11.89 -18.77
CA PRO A 12 6.46 11.72 -20.00
C PRO A 12 5.05 11.22 -19.67
N THR A 13 4.02 11.83 -20.29
CA THR A 13 2.64 11.38 -20.10
C THR A 13 2.46 9.98 -20.69
N ALA A 14 2.53 8.96 -19.85
CA ALA A 14 2.26 7.58 -20.19
C ALA A 14 1.41 6.94 -19.09
N ASN A 15 0.47 6.07 -19.47
CA ASN A 15 -0.26 5.23 -18.51
C ASN A 15 0.69 4.10 -18.06
N GLY A 16 1.62 4.37 -17.14
CA GLY A 16 2.66 3.41 -16.79
C GLY A 16 3.73 3.97 -15.85
N ALA A 17 4.35 3.06 -15.08
CA ALA A 17 5.60 3.36 -14.40
C ALA A 17 6.66 3.74 -15.44
N ASN A 18 7.46 4.74 -15.13
CA ASN A 18 8.45 5.28 -16.06
C ASN A 18 9.63 5.88 -15.30
N SER A 19 10.65 6.33 -16.02
CA SER A 19 11.82 6.96 -15.41
C SER A 19 12.33 8.14 -16.19
N LEU A 20 12.88 9.10 -15.46
CA LEU A 20 13.67 10.21 -15.98
C LEU A 20 15.13 9.97 -15.57
N SER A 21 16.06 10.18 -16.49
CA SER A 21 17.49 10.03 -16.22
C SER A 21 18.18 11.38 -16.33
N GLU A 22 18.96 11.72 -15.32
CA GLU A 22 19.79 12.91 -15.26
C GLU A 22 21.26 12.51 -15.20
N GLN A 23 22.09 13.18 -15.99
CA GLN A 23 23.51 12.85 -16.09
C GLN A 23 24.35 14.07 -15.77
N PHE A 24 25.23 13.92 -14.79
CA PHE A 24 26.18 14.95 -14.40
C PHE A 24 27.59 14.51 -14.81
N ALA A 25 28.18 15.23 -15.76
CA ALA A 25 29.55 14.99 -16.16
C ALA A 25 30.52 15.33 -15.01
N VAL A 26 31.37 14.39 -14.64
CA VAL A 26 32.39 14.53 -13.61
C VAL A 26 33.75 14.47 -14.27
N THR A 27 34.52 15.55 -14.13
CA THR A 27 35.92 15.60 -14.53
C THR A 27 36.79 15.64 -13.28
N VAL A 28 37.76 14.73 -13.22
CA VAL A 28 38.85 14.78 -12.24
C VAL A 28 40.12 15.22 -12.95
N VAL A 29 40.88 16.09 -12.31
CA VAL A 29 42.17 16.60 -12.80
C VAL A 29 43.23 16.28 -11.74
N ASP A 30 44.30 15.61 -12.12
CA ASP A 30 45.44 15.39 -11.22
C ASP A 30 46.35 16.63 -11.11
N ASP A 31 47.38 16.56 -10.28
CA ASP A 31 48.29 17.66 -10.00
C ASP A 31 49.16 18.09 -11.20
N ASN A 32 49.31 17.21 -12.20
CA ASN A 32 50.05 17.49 -13.42
C ASN A 32 49.15 17.93 -14.60
N GLY A 33 47.83 18.03 -14.36
CA GLY A 33 46.86 18.49 -15.35
C GLY A 33 46.25 17.38 -16.21
N THR A 34 46.53 16.10 -15.93
CA THR A 34 45.89 14.97 -16.59
C THR A 34 44.44 14.88 -16.15
N THR A 35 43.53 14.70 -17.11
CA THR A 35 42.08 14.65 -16.85
C THR A 35 41.52 13.24 -17.05
N ALA A 36 40.58 12.83 -16.21
CA ALA A 36 39.69 11.71 -16.48
C ALA A 36 38.22 12.15 -16.35
N ASN A 37 37.34 11.56 -17.14
CA ASN A 37 35.92 11.90 -17.20
C ASN A 37 35.06 10.68 -16.89
N ALA A 38 33.96 10.90 -16.17
CA ALA A 38 32.90 9.93 -15.90
C ALA A 38 31.56 10.64 -15.77
N ASN A 39 30.47 9.89 -15.61
CA ASN A 39 29.16 10.44 -15.29
C ASN A 39 28.72 10.01 -13.89
N LEU A 40 27.98 10.88 -13.22
CA LEU A 40 27.07 10.52 -12.14
C LEU A 40 25.67 10.49 -12.74
N ASP A 41 25.11 9.28 -12.86
CA ASP A 41 23.76 9.07 -13.39
C ASP A 41 22.76 8.98 -12.23
N VAL A 42 21.70 9.78 -12.30
CA VAL A 42 20.58 9.76 -11.36
C VAL A 42 19.33 9.32 -12.12
N ASN A 43 18.67 8.27 -11.63
CA ASN A 43 17.42 7.78 -12.23
C ASN A 43 16.27 8.07 -11.26
N ILE A 44 15.37 8.96 -11.67
CA ILE A 44 14.13 9.28 -10.99
C ILE A 44 13.08 8.31 -11.50
N VAL A 45 12.54 7.48 -10.60
CA VAL A 45 11.57 6.44 -10.94
C VAL A 45 10.19 6.91 -10.51
N ASP A 46 9.29 7.00 -11.48
CA ASP A 46 7.86 7.18 -11.28
C ASP A 46 7.21 5.79 -11.26
N ASP A 47 6.77 5.34 -10.09
CA ASP A 47 6.14 4.04 -9.91
C ASP A 47 4.60 4.13 -9.97
N LEU A 48 3.93 2.99 -9.86
CA LEU A 48 2.47 2.94 -9.85
C LEU A 48 1.97 2.17 -8.62
N PRO A 49 0.91 2.63 -7.96
CA PRO A 49 0.20 1.81 -7.00
C PRO A 49 -0.53 0.67 -7.71
N LYS A 50 -0.54 -0.51 -7.07
CA LYS A 50 -1.28 -1.68 -7.53
C LYS A 50 -1.90 -2.39 -6.33
N GLY A 51 -3.22 -2.36 -6.27
CA GLY A 51 -4.01 -3.16 -5.33
C GLY A 51 -4.16 -4.61 -5.80
N VAL A 52 -4.17 -5.53 -4.85
CA VAL A 52 -4.42 -6.96 -5.04
C VAL A 52 -5.52 -7.37 -4.07
N ASN A 53 -6.55 -8.04 -4.59
CA ASN A 53 -7.68 -8.47 -3.75
C ASN A 53 -7.21 -9.34 -2.57
N ASP A 54 -7.72 -9.01 -1.39
CA ASP A 54 -7.48 -9.76 -0.17
C ASP A 54 -8.50 -10.87 0.05
N THR A 55 -8.05 -11.90 0.75
CA THR A 55 -8.93 -12.90 1.36
C THR A 55 -8.40 -13.21 2.76
N ASN A 56 -9.30 -13.56 3.68
CA ASN A 56 -8.90 -14.14 4.95
C ASN A 56 -8.95 -15.67 4.83
N ALA A 57 -7.92 -16.38 5.29
CA ALA A 57 -7.89 -17.83 5.26
C ALA A 57 -8.84 -18.46 6.29
N GLY A 58 -9.25 -17.71 7.32
CA GLY A 58 -10.19 -18.14 8.34
C GLY A 58 -11.62 -17.72 8.03
N THR A 59 -12.56 -18.48 8.59
CA THR A 59 -13.99 -18.13 8.63
C THR A 59 -14.35 -17.73 10.05
N ALA A 60 -15.17 -16.69 10.20
CA ALA A 60 -15.74 -16.34 11.50
C ALA A 60 -16.80 -17.39 11.88
N SER A 61 -16.83 -17.78 13.15
CA SER A 61 -17.76 -18.79 13.69
C SER A 61 -18.07 -18.51 15.15
N GLU A 62 -18.97 -19.29 15.74
CA GLU A 62 -19.30 -19.21 17.17
C GLU A 62 -18.09 -19.41 18.09
N THR A 63 -17.05 -20.09 17.62
CA THR A 63 -15.79 -20.31 18.34
C THR A 63 -14.66 -19.40 17.88
N ASN A 64 -14.87 -18.62 16.81
CA ASN A 64 -13.90 -17.69 16.24
C ASN A 64 -14.59 -16.39 15.83
N LEU A 65 -14.85 -15.53 16.81
CA LEU A 65 -15.70 -14.34 16.65
C LEU A 65 -15.02 -13.19 15.90
N THR A 66 -13.71 -13.22 15.77
CA THR A 66 -12.93 -12.10 15.22
C THR A 66 -11.97 -12.56 14.17
N LEU A 67 -11.91 -11.85 13.05
CA LEU A 67 -10.88 -12.03 12.03
C LEU A 67 -10.05 -10.76 11.92
N THR A 68 -8.73 -10.91 11.82
CA THR A 68 -7.81 -9.79 11.63
C THR A 68 -6.98 -10.01 10.38
N GLY A 69 -6.54 -8.92 9.76
CA GLY A 69 -5.64 -8.97 8.62
C GLY A 69 -5.18 -7.57 8.22
N ASN A 70 -4.54 -7.48 7.05
CA ASN A 70 -4.11 -6.21 6.49
C ASN A 70 -4.20 -6.21 4.96
N VAL A 71 -4.95 -5.25 4.42
CA VAL A 71 -5.24 -5.10 2.97
C VAL A 71 -4.08 -4.54 2.14
N LEU A 72 -2.96 -4.21 2.79
CA LEU A 72 -1.79 -3.63 2.13
C LEU A 72 -0.63 -4.61 2.01
N THR A 73 -0.77 -5.83 2.53
CA THR A 73 0.36 -6.77 2.63
C THR A 73 0.78 -7.38 1.30
N ASN A 74 -0.15 -7.48 0.36
CA ASN A 74 0.02 -7.97 -1.00
C ASN A 74 0.00 -6.83 -2.05
N ASP A 75 -0.11 -5.58 -1.60
CA ASP A 75 -0.19 -4.40 -2.45
C ASP A 75 1.17 -3.78 -2.74
N VAL A 76 1.27 -3.12 -3.89
CA VAL A 76 2.33 -2.15 -4.18
C VAL A 76 1.74 -0.77 -3.94
N GLN A 77 2.25 -0.05 -2.95
CA GLN A 77 1.66 1.25 -2.56
C GLN A 77 2.19 2.44 -3.38
N GLY A 78 3.32 2.26 -4.08
CA GLY A 78 4.00 3.34 -4.79
C GLY A 78 4.70 4.36 -3.88
N ALA A 79 5.29 5.37 -4.49
CA ALA A 79 6.09 6.39 -3.83
C ALA A 79 5.29 7.55 -3.20
N ASP A 80 4.05 7.79 -3.65
CA ASP A 80 3.20 8.93 -3.21
C ASP A 80 2.39 8.67 -1.92
N ARG A 81 2.89 7.81 -1.03
CA ARG A 81 2.22 7.47 0.25
C ARG A 81 2.74 8.32 1.39
N VAL A 82 1.89 8.66 2.36
CA VAL A 82 2.30 9.08 3.71
C VAL A 82 2.90 7.87 4.47
N PRO A 83 4.22 7.79 4.69
CA PRO A 83 4.84 6.56 5.14
C PRO A 83 4.59 6.26 6.63
N THR A 84 4.35 7.27 7.45
CA THR A 84 4.25 7.16 8.92
C THR A 84 3.16 8.07 9.51
N GLY A 85 2.64 7.70 10.68
CA GLY A 85 1.59 8.45 11.39
C GLY A 85 0.20 7.80 11.34
N PRO A 86 -0.79 8.37 12.05
CA PRO A 86 -2.15 7.83 12.13
C PRO A 86 -2.90 7.84 10.79
N ASN A 87 -2.48 8.69 9.87
CA ASN A 87 -3.00 8.78 8.50
C ASN A 87 -2.05 8.10 7.49
N ALA A 88 -1.13 7.25 7.96
CA ALA A 88 -0.22 6.53 7.07
C ALA A 88 -1.00 5.46 6.30
N GLY A 89 -0.90 5.48 4.98
CA GLY A 89 -1.63 4.53 4.13
C GLY A 89 -2.43 5.22 3.04
N PRO A 90 -2.67 4.55 1.92
CA PRO A 90 -3.63 5.01 0.91
C PRO A 90 -5.08 4.75 1.34
N ILE A 91 -5.31 4.10 2.49
CA ILE A 91 -6.63 3.63 2.89
C ILE A 91 -7.40 4.73 3.61
N THR A 92 -8.63 4.97 3.15
CA THR A 92 -9.61 5.73 3.93
C THR A 92 -10.16 4.82 5.03
N ALA A 93 -9.83 5.13 6.28
CA ALA A 93 -10.33 4.38 7.43
C ALA A 93 -11.86 4.43 7.52
N GLY A 94 -12.46 3.36 8.03
CA GLY A 94 -13.91 3.26 8.10
C GLY A 94 -14.41 2.11 8.97
N THR A 95 -15.69 2.16 9.28
CA THR A 95 -16.43 1.06 9.89
C THR A 95 -17.57 0.67 8.97
N PHE A 96 -17.62 -0.61 8.63
CA PHE A 96 -18.57 -1.17 7.66
C PHE A 96 -19.39 -2.23 8.37
N THR A 97 -20.68 -2.00 8.49
CA THR A 97 -21.61 -2.97 9.07
C THR A 97 -22.14 -3.86 7.96
N GLY A 98 -21.84 -5.15 8.05
CA GLY A 98 -22.39 -6.18 7.18
C GLY A 98 -23.66 -6.79 7.76
N THR A 99 -24.12 -7.85 7.11
CA THR A 99 -25.27 -8.66 7.53
C THR A 99 -24.99 -9.39 8.83
N TYR A 100 -23.81 -10.01 8.98
CA TYR A 100 -23.51 -10.88 10.13
C TYR A 100 -22.58 -10.24 11.16
N GLY A 101 -21.91 -9.15 10.82
CA GLY A 101 -20.90 -8.54 11.68
C GLY A 101 -20.48 -7.14 11.28
N THR A 102 -19.35 -6.68 11.79
CA THR A 102 -18.81 -5.34 11.51
C THR A 102 -17.32 -5.42 11.25
N LEU A 103 -16.88 -4.77 10.18
CA LEU A 103 -15.48 -4.58 9.81
C LEU A 103 -15.03 -3.17 10.21
N VAL A 104 -13.97 -3.08 11.01
CA VAL A 104 -13.23 -1.83 11.25
C VAL A 104 -11.94 -1.89 10.44
N LEU A 105 -11.77 -0.95 9.50
CA LEU A 105 -10.58 -0.79 8.66
C LEU A 105 -9.84 0.48 9.06
N ASN A 106 -8.55 0.34 9.38
CA ASN A 106 -7.68 1.46 9.74
C ASN A 106 -6.95 2.01 8.50
N ALA A 107 -6.49 3.26 8.58
CA ALA A 107 -5.74 3.90 7.48
C ALA A 107 -4.45 3.15 7.11
N ASN A 108 -3.83 2.46 8.08
CA ASN A 108 -2.64 1.63 7.86
C ASN A 108 -2.95 0.25 7.24
N GLY A 109 -4.17 0.03 6.75
CA GLY A 109 -4.61 -1.20 6.12
C GLY A 109 -4.98 -2.34 7.07
N THR A 110 -4.65 -2.23 8.36
CA THR A 110 -5.06 -3.25 9.34
C THR A 110 -6.58 -3.23 9.51
N TYR A 111 -7.19 -4.39 9.57
CA TYR A 111 -8.63 -4.52 9.82
C TYR A 111 -8.94 -5.51 10.94
N THR A 112 -10.11 -5.33 11.54
CA THR A 112 -10.75 -6.31 12.42
C THR A 112 -12.20 -6.47 12.01
N TYR A 113 -12.58 -7.68 11.65
CA TYR A 113 -13.97 -8.08 11.51
C TYR A 113 -14.43 -8.73 12.82
N THR A 114 -15.61 -8.36 13.30
CA THR A 114 -16.25 -8.94 14.49
C THR A 114 -17.64 -9.46 14.13
N LEU A 115 -17.84 -10.76 14.33
CA LEU A 115 -19.11 -11.44 14.15
C LEU A 115 -20.10 -11.01 15.24
N ASN A 116 -21.32 -10.65 14.84
CA ASN A 116 -22.42 -10.37 15.76
C ASN A 116 -23.24 -11.64 15.99
N THR A 117 -22.92 -12.39 17.05
CA THR A 117 -23.66 -13.62 17.41
C THR A 117 -25.10 -13.38 17.86
N ASN A 118 -25.46 -12.12 18.14
CA ASN A 118 -26.81 -11.75 18.48
C ASN A 118 -27.66 -11.40 17.25
N ASP A 119 -27.05 -11.27 16.08
CA ASP A 119 -27.74 -10.96 14.84
C ASP A 119 -28.77 -12.03 14.48
N ALA A 120 -29.93 -11.60 13.97
CA ALA A 120 -31.01 -12.49 13.62
C ALA A 120 -30.67 -13.36 12.41
N ASP A 121 -30.01 -12.78 11.40
CA ASP A 121 -29.59 -13.49 10.20
C ASP A 121 -28.49 -14.50 10.53
N PHE A 122 -27.58 -14.16 11.44
CA PHE A 122 -26.60 -15.14 11.94
C PHE A 122 -27.29 -16.33 12.64
N LYS A 123 -28.26 -16.06 13.53
CA LYS A 123 -29.02 -17.13 14.20
C LYS A 123 -29.84 -17.98 13.23
N ASN A 124 -30.30 -17.39 12.13
CA ASN A 124 -31.04 -18.08 11.08
C ASN A 124 -30.17 -19.01 10.22
N LEU A 125 -28.83 -18.92 10.31
CA LEU A 125 -27.95 -19.91 9.67
C LEU A 125 -28.03 -21.29 10.33
N HIS A 126 -28.47 -21.35 11.60
CA HIS A 126 -28.48 -22.58 12.41
C HIS A 126 -27.09 -23.25 12.50
N GLY A 127 -27.00 -24.40 13.18
CA GLY A 127 -25.74 -25.14 13.29
C GLY A 127 -25.29 -25.70 11.93
N ASN A 128 -24.05 -25.41 11.53
CA ASN A 128 -23.43 -25.75 10.23
C ASN A 128 -23.93 -24.94 9.02
N GLY A 129 -24.69 -23.86 9.21
CA GLY A 129 -24.98 -22.92 8.14
C GLY A 129 -23.76 -22.10 7.73
N ASN A 130 -23.75 -21.61 6.49
CA ASN A 130 -22.74 -20.69 5.98
C ASN A 130 -23.42 -19.46 5.38
N GLY A 131 -22.84 -18.29 5.61
CA GLY A 131 -23.27 -17.02 5.04
C GLY A 131 -22.09 -16.26 4.43
N THR A 132 -22.38 -15.22 3.65
CA THR A 132 -21.36 -14.30 3.11
C THR A 132 -21.86 -12.89 3.34
N GLU A 133 -20.95 -12.01 3.77
CA GLU A 133 -21.26 -10.59 3.93
C GLU A 133 -21.56 -9.93 2.58
N THR A 134 -22.45 -8.95 2.57
CA THR A 134 -22.80 -8.14 1.39
C THR A 134 -22.83 -6.67 1.72
#